data_AF-A0A2E7BGC3-F1
#
_entry.id   AF-A0A2E7BGC3-F1
#
_cell.length_a   1.000
_cell.length_b   1.000
_cell.length_c   1.000
_cell.angle_alpha   90.00
_cell.angle_beta   90.00
_cell.angle_gamma   90.00
#
_symmetry.space_group_name_H-M   'P 1'
#
loop_
_entity.id
_entity.type
_entity.pdbx_description
1 polymer ?
#
loop_
_entity_poly.entity_id
_entity_poly.type
_entity_poly.pdbx_seq_one_letter_code
_entity_poly.pdbx_strand_id
1 'polypeptide(L)'
;MKVTLSSSPAWFRLGSVALFLLAAVGSRVAAQSAQLAPADEVALRRLIPKADHFELVETGLRHFRAYSSGLNPDGRMEVVGLAFFTTDLTPRIYAYKGRITTLVALDIGGTLVGVRVVHHYEPFGYFSIDRPEFSEQFLGKSILDPLEVGEDVDAVSRATITVEAATRAIRQGARQLVREFLAEQTTEP
;
A
#
# COMPACT_ATOMS: atom_id res chain seq x y z
N MET A 1 -63.94 -72.07 -10.61
CA MET A 1 -63.87 -72.75 -11.91
C MET A 1 -63.21 -71.78 -12.89
N LYS A 2 -62.15 -72.23 -13.60
CA LYS A 2 -61.59 -71.79 -14.90
C LYS A 2 -62.10 -70.47 -15.53
N VAL A 3 -61.33 -69.64 -16.24
CA VAL A 3 -59.93 -69.54 -16.66
C VAL A 3 -59.85 -68.28 -17.57
N THR A 4 -58.70 -67.60 -17.56
CA THR A 4 -58.06 -66.79 -18.64
C THR A 4 -58.67 -65.52 -19.25
N LEU A 5 -57.69 -64.73 -19.76
CA LEU A 5 -57.69 -63.68 -20.79
C LEU A 5 -57.73 -62.26 -20.20
N SER A 6 -57.02 -61.25 -20.68
CA SER A 6 -56.15 -61.05 -21.85
C SER A 6 -55.53 -59.65 -21.70
N SER A 7 -54.50 -59.36 -22.50
CA SER A 7 -54.12 -58.06 -23.08
C SER A 7 -53.54 -56.92 -22.21
N SER A 8 -52.33 -56.52 -22.60
CA SER A 8 -51.64 -55.22 -22.41
C SER A 8 -52.47 -54.02 -22.91
N PRO A 9 -52.01 -52.74 -22.88
CA PRO A 9 -50.80 -52.13 -22.29
C PRO A 9 -51.11 -50.81 -21.51
N ALA A 10 -50.08 -50.11 -21.03
CA ALA A 10 -49.95 -48.63 -20.92
C ALA A 10 -49.25 -48.18 -19.63
N TRP A 11 -48.20 -47.41 -19.87
CA TRP A 11 -47.66 -46.28 -19.12
C TRP A 11 -48.03 -46.12 -17.65
N PHE A 12 -47.06 -46.19 -16.75
CA PHE A 12 -46.94 -45.24 -15.64
C PHE A 12 -45.47 -45.04 -15.25
N ARG A 13 -45.05 -43.78 -15.33
CA ARG A 13 -43.80 -43.25 -14.78
C ARG A 13 -43.98 -43.09 -13.26
N LEU A 14 -43.06 -43.65 -12.49
CA LEU A 14 -42.63 -43.15 -11.18
C LEU A 14 -41.10 -43.29 -11.19
N GLY A 15 -40.27 -42.29 -10.97
CA GLY A 15 -40.42 -41.16 -10.06
C GLY A 15 -39.29 -41.28 -9.03
N SER A 16 -38.05 -41.03 -9.45
CA SER A 16 -36.90 -40.95 -8.55
C SER A 16 -36.25 -39.59 -8.74
N VAL A 17 -36.83 -38.60 -8.06
CA VAL A 17 -36.21 -37.30 -7.86
C VAL A 17 -35.10 -37.50 -6.83
N ALA A 18 -33.87 -37.70 -7.29
CA ALA A 18 -32.70 -37.58 -6.44
C ALA A 18 -32.43 -36.09 -6.21
N LEU A 19 -32.86 -35.59 -5.06
CA LEU A 19 -32.60 -34.25 -4.57
C LEU A 19 -31.11 -34.14 -4.20
N PHE A 20 -30.26 -33.79 -5.16
CA PHE A 20 -28.92 -33.31 -4.84
C PHE A 20 -29.03 -31.86 -4.36
N LEU A 21 -28.97 -31.68 -3.04
CA LEU A 21 -28.72 -30.39 -2.41
C LEU A 21 -27.37 -29.87 -2.90
N LEU A 22 -27.39 -28.98 -3.92
CA LEU A 22 -26.27 -28.09 -4.18
C LEU A 22 -26.16 -27.17 -2.97
N ALA A 23 -25.29 -27.52 -2.03
CA ALA A 23 -24.71 -26.54 -1.12
C ALA A 23 -23.88 -25.59 -1.99
N ALA A 24 -24.50 -24.49 -2.44
CA ALA A 24 -23.78 -23.34 -2.93
C ALA A 24 -22.99 -22.79 -1.74
N VAL A 25 -21.81 -23.36 -1.51
CA VAL A 25 -20.76 -22.73 -0.74
C VAL A 25 -20.38 -21.50 -1.55
N GLY A 26 -21.10 -20.40 -1.30
CA GLY A 26 -20.73 -19.10 -1.80
C GLY A 26 -19.36 -18.82 -1.23
N SER A 27 -18.32 -19.04 -2.04
CA SER A 27 -16.99 -18.54 -1.77
C SER A 27 -17.11 -17.03 -1.70
N ARG A 28 -17.41 -16.50 -0.51
CA ARG A 28 -17.09 -15.13 -0.19
C ARG A 28 -15.57 -15.10 -0.25
N VAL A 29 -15.04 -14.71 -1.39
CA VAL A 29 -13.71 -14.12 -1.48
C VAL A 29 -13.83 -12.83 -0.68
N ALA A 30 -13.77 -12.95 0.65
CA ALA A 30 -13.33 -11.85 1.47
C ALA A 30 -11.95 -11.55 0.92
N ALA A 31 -11.80 -10.43 0.23
CA ALA A 31 -10.49 -9.89 -0.08
C ALA A 31 -9.72 -9.96 1.23
N GLN A 32 -8.76 -10.88 1.31
CA GLN A 32 -7.85 -10.97 2.42
C GLN A 32 -7.08 -9.66 2.35
N SER A 33 -7.55 -8.65 3.08
CA SER A 33 -6.82 -7.41 3.29
C SER A 33 -5.43 -7.85 3.70
N ALA A 34 -4.43 -7.59 2.86
CA ALA A 34 -3.06 -7.97 3.13
C ALA A 34 -2.73 -7.42 4.52
N GLN A 35 -2.56 -8.31 5.50
CA GLN A 35 -2.34 -7.89 6.87
C GLN A 35 -1.00 -7.15 6.91
N LEU A 36 -1.04 -5.88 7.34
CA LEU A 36 0.16 -5.08 7.50
C LEU A 36 1.12 -5.80 8.45
N ALA A 37 2.40 -5.79 8.12
CA ALA A 37 3.41 -6.29 9.04
C ALA A 37 3.36 -5.45 10.34
N PRO A 38 3.42 -6.06 11.54
CA PRO A 38 3.29 -5.31 12.80
C PRO A 38 4.32 -4.18 12.94
N ALA A 39 5.54 -4.38 12.45
CA ALA A 39 6.58 -3.36 12.46
C ALA A 39 6.26 -2.16 11.56
N ASP A 40 5.59 -2.41 10.43
CA ASP A 40 5.17 -1.36 9.50
C ASP A 40 4.02 -0.56 10.10
N GLU A 41 3.03 -1.23 10.70
CA GLU A 41 1.92 -0.56 11.38
C GLU A 41 2.41 0.36 12.52
N VAL A 42 3.34 -0.12 13.36
CA VAL A 42 3.93 0.71 14.43
C VAL A 42 4.66 1.93 13.85
N ALA A 43 5.39 1.76 12.74
CA ALA A 43 6.07 2.86 12.09
C ALA A 43 5.09 3.86 11.46
N LEU A 44 4.06 3.36 10.77
CA LEU A 44 3.02 4.18 10.13
C LEU A 44 2.27 5.02 11.16
N ARG A 45 1.90 4.44 12.32
CA ARG A 45 1.27 5.19 13.44
C ARG A 45 2.14 6.33 13.96
N ARG A 46 3.47 6.18 13.92
CA ARG A 46 4.41 7.25 14.33
C ARG A 46 4.53 8.33 13.26
N LEU A 47 4.55 7.96 11.98
CA LEU A 47 4.73 8.91 10.87
C LEU A 47 3.43 9.65 10.50
N ILE A 48 2.26 9.03 10.71
CA ILE A 48 0.95 9.61 10.42
C ILE A 48 0.06 9.49 11.67
N PRO A 49 0.33 10.28 12.72
CA PRO A 49 -0.38 10.15 14.01
C PRO A 49 -1.87 10.49 13.95
N LYS A 50 -2.32 11.17 12.89
CA LYS A 50 -3.73 11.51 12.64
C LYS A 50 -4.56 10.37 12.04
N ALA A 51 -3.93 9.24 11.69
CA ALA A 51 -4.60 8.10 11.11
C ALA A 51 -4.90 7.02 12.16
N ASP A 52 -6.11 6.48 12.09
CA ASP A 52 -6.61 5.44 12.98
C ASP A 52 -6.40 4.04 12.37
N HIS A 53 -6.52 3.97 11.04
CA HIS A 53 -6.43 2.75 10.25
C HIS A 53 -5.47 2.91 9.07
N PHE A 54 -4.84 1.82 8.66
CA PHE A 54 -3.95 1.75 7.52
C PHE A 54 -4.32 0.58 6.62
N GLU A 55 -4.27 0.80 5.31
CA GLU A 55 -4.50 -0.21 4.29
C GLU A 55 -3.27 -0.32 3.41
N LEU A 56 -2.81 -1.56 3.15
CA LEU A 56 -1.82 -1.83 2.11
C LEU A 56 -2.53 -2.02 0.78
N VAL A 57 -2.24 -1.16 -0.18
CA VAL A 57 -2.66 -1.27 -1.57
C VAL A 57 -1.56 -2.00 -2.34
N GLU A 58 -1.89 -3.17 -2.89
CA GLU A 58 -0.93 -4.00 -3.65
C GLU A 58 -1.08 -3.88 -5.18
N THR A 59 -2.21 -3.35 -5.65
CA THR A 59 -2.48 -3.12 -7.08
C THR A 59 -1.84 -1.82 -7.55
N GLY A 60 -1.23 -1.82 -8.74
CA GLY A 60 -0.56 -0.63 -9.27
C GLY A 60 0.75 -0.35 -8.53
N LEU A 61 0.87 0.84 -7.94
CA LEU A 61 1.99 1.17 -7.06
C LEU A 61 1.72 0.63 -5.66
N ARG A 62 2.60 -0.24 -5.16
CA ARG A 62 2.46 -0.78 -3.81
C ARG A 62 2.68 0.33 -2.77
N HIS A 63 1.63 0.70 -2.05
CA HIS A 63 1.64 1.83 -1.11
C HIS A 63 0.65 1.61 0.04
N PHE A 64 0.71 2.47 1.05
CA PHE A 64 -0.23 2.50 2.17
C PHE A 64 -1.15 3.69 2.06
N ARG A 65 -2.44 3.48 2.34
CA ARG A 65 -3.42 4.53 2.58
C ARG A 65 -3.69 4.62 4.07
N ALA A 66 -3.71 5.84 4.60
CA ALA A 66 -3.93 6.12 6.01
C ALA A 66 -5.28 6.82 6.17
N TYR A 67 -6.16 6.27 7.00
CA TYR A 67 -7.54 6.70 7.16
C TYR A 67 -7.77 7.25 8.57
N SER A 68 -8.57 8.31 8.67
CA SER A 68 -9.17 8.71 9.95
C SER A 68 -10.50 7.98 10.17
N SER A 69 -10.85 7.70 11.42
CA SER A 69 -12.15 7.16 11.83
C SER A 69 -13.31 8.15 11.61
N GLY A 70 -13.02 9.42 11.30
CA GLY A 70 -14.02 10.38 10.86
C GLY A 70 -14.61 10.00 9.49
N LEU A 71 -15.94 9.88 9.42
CA LEU A 71 -16.63 9.74 8.14
C LEU A 71 -16.72 11.12 7.48
N ASN A 72 -16.36 11.17 6.19
CA ASN A 72 -16.62 12.33 5.35
C ASN A 72 -18.14 12.50 5.11
N PRO A 73 -18.60 13.62 4.51
CA PRO A 73 -20.02 13.85 4.24
C PRO A 73 -20.72 12.74 3.43
N ASP A 74 -19.94 11.96 2.65
CA ASP A 74 -20.43 10.84 1.84
C ASP A 74 -20.47 9.50 2.60
N GLY A 75 -20.20 9.51 3.91
CA GLY A 75 -20.22 8.33 4.77
C GLY A 75 -19.04 7.38 4.55
N ARG A 76 -17.96 7.84 3.93
CA ARG A 76 -16.72 7.08 3.71
C ARG A 76 -15.62 7.54 4.68
N MET A 77 -14.70 6.64 5.03
CA MET A 77 -13.52 7.04 5.80
C MET A 77 -12.65 7.98 4.97
N GLU A 78 -12.22 9.08 5.57
CA GLU A 78 -11.35 10.06 4.90
C GLU A 78 -9.91 9.55 4.84
N VAL A 79 -9.32 9.55 3.64
CA VAL A 79 -7.87 9.33 3.48
C VAL A 79 -7.16 10.59 3.95
N VAL A 80 -6.39 10.47 5.03
CA VAL A 80 -5.66 11.58 5.63
C VAL A 80 -4.17 11.58 5.26
N GLY A 81 -3.66 10.50 4.71
CA GLY A 81 -2.28 10.42 4.25
C GLY A 81 -1.98 9.19 3.42
N LEU A 82 -0.78 9.20 2.83
CA LEU A 82 -0.24 8.14 2.01
C LEU A 82 1.15 7.78 2.52
N ALA A 83 1.58 6.53 2.37
CA ALA A 83 2.96 6.16 2.64
C ALA A 83 3.46 5.07 1.67
N PHE A 84 4.77 4.95 1.52
CA PHE A 84 5.35 3.93 0.65
C PHE A 84 6.78 3.57 1.08
N PHE A 85 7.24 2.39 0.65
CA PHE A 85 8.66 2.07 0.67
C PHE A 85 9.34 2.51 -0.63
N THR A 86 10.49 3.17 -0.52
CA THR A 86 11.29 3.57 -1.70
C THR A 86 11.67 2.38 -2.59
N THR A 87 11.80 1.18 -2.03
CA THR A 87 12.07 -0.04 -2.81
C THR A 87 10.87 -0.52 -3.62
N ASP A 88 9.65 -0.11 -3.29
CA ASP A 88 8.46 -0.45 -4.06
C ASP A 88 8.28 0.51 -5.24
N LEU A 89 8.45 1.82 -5.02
CA LEU A 89 8.18 2.84 -6.05
C LEU A 89 9.41 3.22 -6.86
N THR A 90 10.59 3.19 -6.25
CA THR A 90 11.86 3.57 -6.89
C THR A 90 12.91 2.45 -6.83
N PRO A 91 12.58 1.21 -7.24
CA PRO A 91 13.45 0.03 -7.06
C PRO A 91 14.77 0.12 -7.82
N ARG A 92 14.90 1.06 -8.76
CA ARG A 92 16.06 1.24 -9.64
C ARG A 92 17.06 2.30 -9.14
N ILE A 93 16.78 2.96 -8.03
CA ILE A 93 17.71 3.90 -7.43
C ILE A 93 18.64 3.14 -6.48
N TYR A 94 19.92 3.16 -6.82
CA TYR A 94 20.99 2.59 -6.01
C TYR A 94 21.81 3.73 -5.39
N ALA A 95 22.19 3.52 -4.13
CA ALA A 95 23.21 4.27 -3.42
C ALA A 95 24.58 3.62 -3.64
N TYR A 96 25.53 3.78 -2.71
CA TYR A 96 26.89 3.30 -2.91
C TYR A 96 27.00 1.77 -2.84
N LYS A 97 26.30 1.12 -1.90
CA LYS A 97 26.32 -0.34 -1.72
C LYS A 97 25.06 -1.04 -2.21
N GLY A 98 23.94 -0.34 -2.28
CA GLY A 98 22.69 -0.96 -2.70
C GLY A 98 21.52 -0.01 -2.62
N ARG A 99 20.33 -0.59 -2.53
CA ARG A 99 19.11 0.19 -2.30
C ARG A 99 19.03 0.57 -0.82
N ILE A 100 18.47 1.74 -0.57
CA ILE A 100 18.09 2.20 0.76
C ILE A 100 16.58 2.06 0.85
N THR A 101 16.12 1.21 1.75
CA THR A 101 14.69 1.07 2.05
C THR A 101 14.31 2.14 3.05
N THR A 102 13.50 3.09 2.60
CA THR A 102 12.97 4.18 3.42
C THR A 102 11.46 4.11 3.37
N LEU A 103 10.81 4.16 4.53
CA LEU A 103 9.37 4.38 4.64
C LEU A 103 9.13 5.89 4.62
N VAL A 104 8.36 6.36 3.64
CA VAL A 104 8.07 7.77 3.41
C VAL A 104 6.57 7.97 3.57
N ALA A 105 6.16 8.99 4.33
CA ALA A 105 4.78 9.35 4.59
C ALA A 105 4.50 10.78 4.12
N LEU A 106 3.32 10.95 3.53
CA LEU A 106 2.82 12.17 2.92
C LEU A 106 1.42 12.47 3.43
N ASP A 107 1.07 13.75 3.53
CA ASP A 107 -0.35 14.13 3.54
C ASP A 107 -0.94 14.08 2.11
N ILE A 108 -2.26 14.28 2.01
CA ILE A 108 -2.96 14.30 0.71
C ILE A 108 -2.62 15.51 -0.16
N GLY A 109 -1.99 16.55 0.40
CA GLY A 109 -1.50 17.73 -0.32
C GLY A 109 -0.10 17.54 -0.91
N GLY A 110 0.56 16.41 -0.64
CA GLY A 110 1.93 16.15 -1.08
C GLY A 110 2.98 16.81 -0.19
N THR A 111 2.67 17.10 1.07
CA THR A 111 3.66 17.48 2.08
C THR A 111 4.26 16.22 2.70
N LEU A 112 5.58 16.18 2.83
CA LEU A 112 6.29 15.12 3.55
C LEU A 112 6.03 15.27 5.06
N VAL A 113 5.33 14.30 5.66
CA VAL A 113 4.97 14.30 7.09
C VAL A 113 5.79 13.29 7.91
N GLY A 114 6.56 12.44 7.25
CA GLY A 114 7.40 11.47 7.92
C GLY A 114 8.37 10.76 6.99
N VAL A 115 9.61 10.57 7.44
CA VAL A 115 10.63 9.77 6.75
C VAL A 115 11.30 8.88 7.77
N ARG A 116 11.49 7.61 7.43
CA ARG A 116 12.22 6.64 8.26
C ARG A 116 13.06 5.73 7.40
N VAL A 117 14.37 5.77 7.57
CA VAL A 117 15.28 4.77 7.00
C VAL A 117 15.06 3.44 7.73
N VAL A 118 14.81 2.38 6.97
CA VAL A 118 14.44 1.06 7.50
C VAL A 118 15.56 0.05 7.34
N HIS A 119 16.21 0.05 6.18
CA HIS A 119 17.27 -0.90 5.89
C HIS A 119 18.21 -0.39 4.79
N HIS A 120 19.52 -0.64 4.93
CA HIS A 120 20.51 -0.41 3.88
C HIS A 120 21.82 -1.16 4.16
N TYR A 121 22.77 -1.06 3.21
CA TYR A 121 24.11 -1.62 3.34
C TYR A 121 25.23 -0.57 3.24
N GLU A 122 24.89 0.71 3.39
CA GLU A 122 25.81 1.83 3.23
C GLU A 122 26.90 1.84 4.32
N PRO A 123 28.19 1.97 3.97
CA PRO A 123 29.30 1.87 4.92
C PRO A 123 29.35 3.05 5.91
N PHE A 124 28.70 4.15 5.57
CA PHE A 124 28.74 5.43 6.27
C PHE A 124 27.36 5.90 6.73
N GLY A 125 26.37 4.99 6.79
CA GLY A 125 25.02 5.30 7.24
C GLY A 125 24.98 5.96 8.63
N TYR A 126 25.80 5.44 9.57
CA TYR A 126 25.79 5.83 10.98
C TYR A 126 26.05 7.33 11.25
N PHE A 127 26.70 8.04 10.32
CA PHE A 127 26.91 9.49 10.42
C PHE A 127 26.23 10.28 9.30
N SER A 128 25.45 9.60 8.43
CA SER A 128 24.67 10.20 7.36
C SER A 128 23.19 9.89 7.53
N ILE A 129 22.66 8.90 6.80
CA ILE A 129 21.22 8.61 6.70
C ILE A 129 20.61 7.94 7.94
N ASP A 130 21.41 7.37 8.84
CA ASP A 130 20.91 6.78 10.11
C ASP A 130 20.66 7.84 11.19
N ARG A 131 21.12 9.07 10.95
CA ARG A 131 20.96 10.20 11.86
C ARG A 131 19.51 10.69 11.82
N PRO A 132 18.85 10.95 12.97
CA PRO A 132 17.53 11.58 13.00
C PRO A 132 17.47 12.84 12.15
N GLU A 133 18.54 13.63 12.19
CA GLU A 133 18.69 14.89 11.46
C GLU A 133 18.53 14.72 9.95
N PHE A 134 18.90 13.57 9.37
CA PHE A 134 18.67 13.32 7.95
C PHE A 134 17.16 13.23 7.64
N SER A 135 16.40 12.50 8.45
CA SER A 135 14.97 12.29 8.21
C SER A 135 14.14 13.54 8.56
N GLU A 136 14.53 14.28 9.60
CA GLU A 136 13.85 15.50 10.06
C GLU A 136 13.86 16.62 9.03
N GLN A 137 14.91 16.71 8.20
CA GLN A 137 15.00 17.70 7.13
C GLN A 137 13.89 17.62 6.10
N PHE A 138 13.22 16.47 5.95
CA PHE A 138 12.12 16.31 5.00
C PHE A 138 10.78 16.80 5.53
N LEU A 139 10.62 16.93 6.85
CA LEU A 139 9.33 17.24 7.46
C LEU A 139 8.84 18.63 7.05
N GLY A 140 7.60 18.69 6.56
CA GLY A 140 6.96 19.92 6.12
C GLY A 140 7.36 20.40 4.72
N LYS A 141 8.32 19.74 4.05
CA LYS A 141 8.68 20.06 2.66
C LYS A 141 7.64 19.53 1.68
N SER A 142 7.41 20.27 0.61
CA SER A 142 6.52 19.84 -0.47
C SER A 142 7.25 18.88 -1.40
N ILE A 143 6.52 17.91 -1.97
CA ILE A 143 7.05 17.10 -3.07
C ILE A 143 7.34 17.93 -4.33
N LEU A 144 6.78 19.14 -4.44
CA LEU A 144 7.04 20.05 -5.56
C LEU A 144 8.40 20.75 -5.43
N ASP A 145 8.95 20.80 -4.22
CA ASP A 145 10.26 21.39 -3.96
C ASP A 145 11.36 20.60 -4.69
N PRO A 146 12.49 21.24 -5.04
CA PRO A 146 13.61 20.55 -5.68
C PRO A 146 14.15 19.41 -4.80
N LEU A 147 14.28 19.59 -3.49
CA LEU A 147 14.91 18.64 -2.56
C LEU A 147 16.33 18.28 -3.02
N GLU A 148 17.13 19.30 -3.31
CA GLU A 148 18.51 19.17 -3.76
C GLU A 148 19.47 19.02 -2.58
N VAL A 149 20.38 18.04 -2.67
CA VAL A 149 21.40 17.82 -1.64
C VAL A 149 22.47 18.90 -1.77
N GLY A 150 22.82 19.54 -0.65
CA GLY A 150 23.68 20.73 -0.58
C GLY A 150 22.92 22.05 -0.53
N GLU A 151 21.63 22.05 -0.90
CA GLU A 151 20.78 23.25 -0.94
C GLU A 151 19.57 23.11 -0.01
N ASP A 152 18.71 22.12 -0.27
CA ASP A 152 17.49 21.86 0.50
C ASP A 152 17.69 20.78 1.59
N VAL A 153 18.67 19.90 1.38
CA VAL A 153 19.02 18.77 2.25
C VAL A 153 20.52 18.76 2.45
N ASP A 154 20.99 18.66 3.68
CA ASP A 154 22.40 18.72 4.03
C ASP A 154 23.23 17.66 3.31
N ALA A 155 24.30 18.10 2.67
CA ALA A 155 25.31 17.21 2.14
C ALA A 155 26.17 16.65 3.28
N VAL A 156 26.47 15.35 3.24
CA VAL A 156 27.37 14.72 4.22
C VAL A 156 28.68 14.33 3.53
N SER A 157 29.78 14.95 3.97
CA SER A 157 31.12 14.63 3.48
C SER A 157 31.42 13.14 3.61
N ARG A 158 31.95 12.52 2.54
CA ARG A 158 32.21 11.07 2.41
C ARG A 158 30.96 10.18 2.25
N ALA A 159 29.76 10.73 2.30
CA ALA A 159 28.50 10.01 2.10
C ALA A 159 27.59 10.68 1.05
N THR A 160 28.15 11.50 0.16
CA THR A 160 27.39 12.27 -0.85
C THR A 160 26.49 11.37 -1.72
N ILE A 161 27.05 10.31 -2.31
CA ILE A 161 26.28 9.36 -3.16
C ILE A 161 25.11 8.73 -2.38
N THR A 162 25.34 8.40 -1.10
CA THR A 162 24.34 7.81 -0.22
C THR A 162 23.18 8.78 0.02
N VAL A 163 23.48 10.01 0.44
CA VAL A 163 22.49 11.05 0.75
C VAL A 163 21.72 11.48 -0.50
N GLU A 164 22.41 11.65 -1.64
CA GLU A 164 21.79 11.96 -2.93
C GLU A 164 20.85 10.87 -3.39
N ALA A 165 21.25 9.60 -3.30
CA ALA A 165 20.41 8.48 -3.69
C ALA A 165 19.16 8.36 -2.80
N ALA A 166 19.30 8.49 -1.48
CA ALA A 166 18.18 8.47 -0.55
C ALA A 166 17.19 9.61 -0.83
N THR A 167 17.69 10.84 -0.93
CA THR A 167 16.89 12.05 -1.21
C THR A 167 16.16 11.92 -2.55
N ARG A 168 16.85 11.44 -3.59
CA ARG A 168 16.25 11.23 -4.91
C ARG A 168 15.16 10.16 -4.88
N ALA A 169 15.34 9.07 -4.13
CA ALA A 169 14.33 8.02 -3.98
C ALA A 169 13.07 8.51 -3.26
N ILE A 170 13.23 9.26 -2.17
CA ILE A 170 12.12 9.90 -1.46
C ILE A 170 11.35 10.83 -2.42
N ARG A 171 12.05 11.77 -3.07
CA ARG A 171 11.45 12.73 -4.00
C ARG A 171 10.70 12.06 -5.15
N GLN A 172 11.36 11.13 -5.85
CA GLN A 172 10.76 10.50 -7.03
C GLN A 172 9.58 9.61 -6.66
N GLY A 173 9.71 8.79 -5.60
CA GLY A 173 8.64 7.93 -5.14
C GLY A 173 7.43 8.72 -4.67
N ALA A 174 7.64 9.80 -3.92
CA ALA A 174 6.56 10.63 -3.42
C ALA A 174 5.77 11.30 -4.56
N ARG A 175 6.48 11.86 -5.55
CA ARG A 175 5.85 12.42 -6.75
C ARG A 175 5.12 11.37 -7.58
N GLN A 176 5.65 10.15 -7.66
CA GLN A 176 5.02 9.05 -8.38
C GLN A 176 3.71 8.63 -7.70
N LEU A 177 3.73 8.49 -6.37
CA LEU A 177 2.55 8.11 -5.59
C LEU A 177 1.43 9.15 -5.70
N VAL A 178 1.75 10.43 -5.52
CA VAL A 178 0.73 11.49 -5.58
C VAL A 178 0.11 11.57 -6.97
N ARG A 179 0.90 11.39 -8.05
CA ARG A 179 0.33 11.34 -9.41
C ARG A 179 -0.65 10.19 -9.60
N GLU A 180 -0.31 8.99 -9.13
CA GLU A 180 -1.19 7.83 -9.21
C GLU A 180 -2.49 8.09 -8.43
N PHE A 181 -2.37 8.54 -7.19
CA PHE A 181 -3.51 8.84 -6.34
C PHE A 181 -4.46 9.86 -6.97
N LEU A 182 -3.94 10.96 -7.53
CA LEU A 182 -4.76 11.97 -8.22
C LEU A 182 -5.44 11.42 -9.49
N ALA A 183 -4.78 10.52 -10.22
CA ALA A 183 -5.36 9.90 -11.41
C ALA A 183 -6.53 8.96 -11.04
N GLU A 184 -6.42 8.22 -9.94
CA GLU A 184 -7.49 7.37 -9.40
C GLU A 184 -8.73 8.21 -9.04
N GLN A 185 -8.55 9.34 -8.36
CA GLN A 185 -9.67 10.24 -7.96
C GLN A 185 -10.40 10.86 -9.16
N THR A 186 -9.72 11.02 -10.30
CA THR A 186 -10.32 11.61 -11.50
C THR A 186 -11.11 10.58 -12.33
N THR A 187 -10.91 9.29 -12.06
CA THR A 187 -11.48 8.19 -12.85
C THR A 187 -12.73 7.58 -12.20
N GLU A 188 -13.03 7.88 -10.93
CA GLU A 188 -14.30 7.49 -10.29
C GLU A 188 -15.47 8.36 -10.83
N PRO A 189 -16.54 7.76 -11.39
CA PRO A 189 -17.69 8.48 -11.96
C PRO A 189 -18.66 9.05 -10.92
#